data_AF-A0A9D6LNB5-F1
#
_entry.id   AF-A0A9D6LNB5-F1
#
_cell.length_a   1.000
_cell.length_b   1.000
_cell.length_c   1.000
_cell.angle_alpha   90.00
_cell.angle_beta   90.00
_cell.angle_gamma   90.00
#
_symmetry.space_group_name_H-M   'P 1'
#
loop_
_entity.id
_entity.type
_entity.pdbx_description
1 polymer ?
#
loop_
_entity_poly.entity_id
_entity_poly.type
_entity_poly.pdbx_seq_one_letter_code
_entity_poly.pdbx_strand_id
1 'polypeptide(L)'
;MTIIITWIIALIAAVGTGIAGVAVGLYLRREGISRKLREAEEVAARVLRNAEQEAENKRREAQIESKSRILQERTDFEKEVRDRRSELTGLDRRLGQREEQLDKRSSQLDRREGDLNRLDRDQVAREKVIRDKEKMLENGLREQRQQLERLSGITAEEAKKQLIH
;
A
#
# COMPACT_ATOMS: atom_id res chain seq x y z
N MET A 1 -117.61 30.98 -4.64
CA MET A 1 -116.68 31.89 -3.95
C MET A 1 -115.62 31.14 -3.14
N THR A 2 -115.99 30.22 -2.24
CA THR A 2 -115.05 29.41 -1.43
C THR A 2 -114.10 28.53 -2.25
N ILE A 3 -114.61 27.86 -3.29
CA ILE A 3 -113.80 26.97 -4.17
C ILE A 3 -112.65 27.72 -4.86
N ILE A 4 -112.90 28.93 -5.34
CA ILE A 4 -111.87 29.75 -6.03
C ILE A 4 -110.77 30.15 -5.04
N ILE A 5 -111.14 30.53 -3.81
CA ILE A 5 -110.18 30.91 -2.77
C ILE A 5 -109.30 29.71 -2.37
N THR A 6 -109.86 28.51 -2.24
CA THR A 6 -109.08 27.31 -1.92
C THR A 6 -108.06 26.95 -3.01
N TRP A 7 -108.41 27.10 -4.29
CA TRP A 7 -107.47 26.86 -5.39
C TRP A 7 -106.33 27.89 -5.42
N ILE A 8 -106.62 29.16 -5.10
CA ILE A 8 -105.60 30.21 -5.01
C ILE A 8 -104.61 29.92 -3.87
N ILE A 9 -105.11 29.54 -2.69
CA ILE A 9 -104.24 29.19 -1.53
C ILE A 9 -103.38 27.97 -1.86
N ALA A 10 -103.96 26.94 -2.50
CA ALA A 10 -103.23 25.75 -2.92
C ALA A 10 -102.11 26.09 -3.93
N LEU A 11 -102.37 26.98 -4.89
CA LEU A 11 -101.38 27.43 -5.86
C LEU A 11 -100.22 28.19 -5.20
N ILE A 12 -100.52 29.10 -4.27
CA ILE A 12 -99.50 29.86 -3.53
C ILE A 12 -98.66 28.92 -2.66
N ALA A 13 -99.29 27.95 -1.99
CA ALA A 13 -98.58 26.95 -1.19
C ALA A 13 -97.65 26.08 -2.05
N ALA A 14 -98.10 25.65 -3.23
CA ALA A 14 -97.31 24.87 -4.18
C ALA A 14 -96.10 25.65 -4.73
N VAL A 15 -96.30 26.93 -5.09
CA VAL A 15 -95.20 27.81 -5.52
C VAL A 15 -94.22 28.05 -4.37
N GLY A 16 -94.71 28.28 -3.16
CA GLY A 16 -93.87 28.47 -1.97
C GLY A 16 -93.00 27.26 -1.64
N THR A 17 -93.57 26.04 -1.70
CA THR A 17 -92.79 24.80 -1.51
C THR A 17 -91.79 24.56 -2.64
N GLY A 18 -92.15 24.89 -3.89
CA GLY A 18 -91.23 24.82 -5.03
C GLY A 18 -90.01 25.73 -4.85
N ILE A 19 -90.22 26.99 -4.46
CA ILE A 19 -89.13 27.95 -4.23
C ILE A 19 -88.26 27.50 -3.04
N ALA A 20 -88.87 27.05 -1.93
CA ALA A 20 -88.13 26.54 -0.78
C ALA A 20 -87.28 25.31 -1.14
N GLY A 21 -87.83 24.37 -1.92
CA GLY A 21 -87.11 23.20 -2.41
C GLY A 21 -85.91 23.55 -3.29
N VAL A 22 -86.05 24.52 -4.20
CA VAL A 22 -84.95 25.02 -5.03
C VAL A 22 -83.89 25.71 -4.17
N ALA A 23 -84.29 26.55 -3.21
CA ALA A 23 -83.36 27.25 -2.31
C ALA A 23 -82.53 26.26 -1.47
N VAL A 24 -83.18 25.25 -0.89
CA VAL A 24 -82.50 24.17 -0.14
C VAL A 24 -81.59 23.35 -1.07
N GLY A 25 -82.05 23.01 -2.27
CA GLY A 25 -81.25 22.28 -3.26
C GLY A 25 -79.98 23.03 -3.67
N LEU A 26 -80.08 24.34 -3.90
CA LEU A 26 -78.93 25.20 -4.21
C LEU A 26 -77.98 25.34 -3.02
N TYR A 27 -78.52 25.47 -1.81
CA TYR A 27 -77.71 25.54 -0.58
C TYR A 27 -76.90 24.26 -0.37
N LEU A 28 -77.54 23.09 -0.44
CA LEU A 28 -76.87 21.79 -0.29
C LEU A 28 -75.85 21.55 -1.40
N ARG A 29 -76.14 21.95 -2.64
CA ARG A 29 -75.19 21.86 -3.76
C ARG A 29 -73.96 22.74 -3.53
N ARG A 30 -74.15 23.99 -3.08
CA ARG A 30 -73.04 24.91 -2.76
C ARG A 30 -72.18 24.37 -1.62
N GLU A 31 -72.81 23.90 -0.54
CA GLU A 31 -72.10 23.31 0.60
C GLU A 31 -71.30 22.06 0.19
N GLY A 32 -71.88 21.18 -0.64
CA GLY A 32 -71.18 20.00 -1.15
C GLY A 32 -69.96 20.34 -2.02
N ILE A 33 -70.05 21.38 -2.85
CA ILE A 33 -68.90 21.85 -3.65
C ILE A 33 -67.82 22.47 -2.75
N SER A 34 -68.21 23.32 -1.80
CA SER A 34 -67.29 23.95 -0.85
C SER A 34 -66.54 22.93 0.00
N ARG A 35 -67.23 21.87 0.45
CA ARG A 35 -66.59 20.77 1.19
C ARG A 35 -65.56 20.03 0.36
N LYS A 36 -65.91 19.65 -0.88
CA LYS A 36 -64.98 18.99 -1.80
C LYS A 36 -63.76 19.86 -2.12
N LEU A 37 -63.96 21.17 -2.27
CA LEU A 37 -62.86 22.10 -2.50
C LEU A 37 -61.92 22.15 -1.29
N ARG A 38 -62.47 22.29 -0.08
CA ARG A 38 -61.67 22.27 1.16
C ARG A 38 -60.91 20.95 1.34
N GLU A 39 -61.55 19.82 1.08
CA GLU A 39 -60.91 18.52 1.14
C GLU A 39 -59.76 18.40 0.13
N ALA A 40 -59.97 18.89 -1.11
CA ALA A 40 -58.93 18.91 -2.14
C ALA A 40 -57.76 19.84 -1.74
N GLU A 41 -58.04 21.01 -1.15
CA GLU A 41 -57.02 21.92 -0.63
C GLU A 41 -56.22 21.29 0.52
N GLU A 42 -56.90 20.62 1.46
CA GLU A 42 -56.25 19.91 2.56
C GLU A 42 -55.37 18.75 2.07
N VAL A 43 -55.83 17.99 1.09
CA VAL A 43 -55.05 16.92 0.46
C VAL A 43 -53.84 17.50 -0.26
N ALA A 44 -54.02 18.56 -1.06
CA ALA A 44 -52.91 19.22 -1.75
C ALA A 44 -51.87 19.77 -0.76
N ALA A 45 -52.30 20.42 0.32
CA ALA A 45 -51.42 20.91 1.37
C ALA A 45 -50.70 19.78 2.12
N ARG A 46 -51.35 18.63 2.31
CA ARG A 46 -50.73 17.44 2.89
C ARG A 46 -49.68 16.84 1.97
N VAL A 47 -49.98 16.71 0.67
CA VAL A 47 -49.03 16.21 -0.32
C VAL A 47 -47.80 17.10 -0.38
N LEU A 48 -47.97 18.43 -0.41
CA LEU A 48 -46.86 19.37 -0.44
C LEU A 48 -45.98 19.24 0.81
N ARG A 49 -46.58 19.21 2.01
CA ARG A 49 -45.83 19.04 3.26
C ARG A 49 -45.07 17.71 3.31
N ASN A 50 -45.70 16.62 2.87
CA ASN A 50 -45.05 15.32 2.81
C ASN A 50 -43.86 15.35 1.84
N ALA A 51 -44.03 15.95 0.67
CA ALA A 51 -42.97 16.09 -0.32
C ALA A 51 -41.79 16.94 0.21
N GLU A 52 -42.06 18.03 0.92
CA GLU A 52 -41.04 18.86 1.58
C GLU A 52 -40.28 18.06 2.65
N GLN A 53 -41.01 17.31 3.49
CA GLN A 53 -40.41 16.50 4.54
C GLN A 53 -39.57 15.34 3.97
N GLU A 54 -40.05 14.67 2.93
CA GLU A 54 -39.29 13.64 2.23
C GLU A 54 -38.04 14.19 1.56
N ALA A 55 -38.13 15.36 0.92
CA ALA A 55 -36.98 16.03 0.31
C ALA A 55 -35.93 16.42 1.37
N GLU A 56 -36.37 16.92 2.53
CA GLU A 56 -35.48 17.24 3.65
C GLU A 56 -34.82 15.97 4.21
N ASN A 57 -35.58 14.91 4.42
CA ASN A 57 -35.06 13.62 4.89
C ASN A 57 -34.03 13.06 3.92
N LYS A 58 -34.34 13.03 2.62
CA LYS A 58 -33.41 12.55 1.59
C LYS A 58 -32.14 13.37 1.52
N ARG A 59 -32.23 14.70 1.71
CA ARG A 59 -31.05 15.57 1.79
C ARG A 59 -30.20 15.25 3.01
N ARG A 60 -30.82 15.06 4.18
CA ARG A 60 -30.12 14.70 5.42
C ARG A 60 -29.46 13.32 5.31
N GLU A 61 -30.16 12.33 4.79
CA GLU A 61 -29.64 10.98 4.54
C GLU A 61 -28.44 11.02 3.60
N ALA A 62 -28.54 11.70 2.46
CA ALA A 62 -27.43 11.84 1.51
C ALA A 62 -26.20 12.51 2.15
N GLN A 63 -26.41 13.50 3.02
CA GLN A 63 -25.31 14.14 3.76
C GLN A 63 -24.67 13.20 4.79
N ILE A 64 -25.46 12.41 5.50
CA ILE A 64 -24.98 11.42 6.47
C ILE A 64 -24.21 10.31 5.74
N GLU A 65 -24.77 9.78 4.65
CA GLU A 65 -24.14 8.75 3.84
C GLU A 65 -22.80 9.23 3.27
N SER A 66 -22.77 10.44 2.71
CA SER A 66 -21.53 11.05 2.21
C SER A 66 -20.46 11.17 3.31
N LYS A 67 -20.84 11.64 4.50
CA LYS A 67 -19.91 11.71 5.65
C LYS A 67 -19.44 10.32 6.07
N SER A 68 -20.33 9.34 6.11
CA SER A 68 -19.98 7.96 6.47
C SER A 68 -19.02 7.33 5.46
N ARG A 69 -19.24 7.55 4.15
CA ARG A 69 -18.34 7.08 3.09
C ARG A 69 -16.95 7.70 3.23
N ILE A 70 -16.86 9.02 3.44
CA ILE A 70 -15.58 9.71 3.64
C ILE A 70 -14.83 9.16 4.87
N LEU A 71 -15.54 8.90 5.97
CA LEU A 71 -14.93 8.32 7.17
C LEU A 71 -14.45 6.89 6.95
N GLN A 72 -15.22 6.08 6.23
CA GLN A 72 -14.84 4.73 5.87
C GLN A 72 -13.60 4.73 4.97
N GLU A 73 -13.61 5.51 3.89
CA GLU A 73 -12.46 5.67 2.98
C GLU A 73 -11.21 6.14 3.72
N ARG A 74 -11.33 7.10 4.66
CA ARG A 74 -10.22 7.52 5.51
C ARG A 74 -9.69 6.40 6.39
N THR A 75 -10.57 5.61 6.98
CA THR A 75 -10.19 4.48 7.84
C THR A 75 -9.45 3.41 7.05
N ASP A 76 -9.96 3.08 5.86
CA ASP A 76 -9.35 2.12 4.95
C ASP A 76 -7.98 2.62 4.47
N PHE A 77 -7.88 3.90 4.12
CA PHE A 77 -6.60 4.53 3.75
C PHE A 77 -5.60 4.53 4.91
N GLU A 78 -6.00 4.89 6.12
CA GLU A 78 -5.13 4.86 7.30
C GLU A 78 -4.62 3.44 7.60
N LYS A 79 -5.46 2.43 7.38
CA LYS A 79 -5.09 1.03 7.51
C LYS A 79 -4.06 0.64 6.45
N GLU A 80 -4.30 0.98 5.18
CA GLU A 80 -3.35 0.71 4.10
C GLU A 80 -1.98 1.37 4.34
N VAL A 81 -1.98 2.64 4.77
CA VAL A 81 -0.76 3.37 5.11
C VAL A 81 -0.02 2.69 6.26
N ARG A 82 -0.74 2.21 7.29
CA ARG A 82 -0.15 1.50 8.42
C ARG A 82 0.47 0.17 7.99
N ASP A 83 -0.24 -0.60 7.18
CA ASP A 83 0.22 -1.90 6.67
C ASP A 83 1.46 -1.70 5.78
N ARG A 84 1.44 -0.70 4.90
CA ARG A 84 2.59 -0.36 4.05
C ARG A 84 3.79 0.10 4.86
N ARG A 85 3.57 0.91 5.91
CA ARG A 85 4.64 1.33 6.82
C ARG A 85 5.25 0.15 7.58
N SER A 86 4.42 -0.80 8.01
CA SER A 86 4.87 -2.03 8.68
C SER A 86 5.73 -2.87 7.73
N GLU A 87 5.29 -3.04 6.49
CA GLU A 87 6.02 -3.76 5.45
C GLU A 87 7.40 -3.12 5.17
N LEU A 88 7.43 -1.80 4.97
CA LEU A 88 8.68 -1.05 4.77
C LEU A 88 9.63 -1.20 5.95
N THR A 89 9.13 -1.06 7.18
CA THR A 89 9.95 -1.26 8.39
C THR A 89 10.51 -2.69 8.47
N GLY A 90 9.73 -3.68 8.02
CA GLY A 90 10.18 -5.08 7.92
C GLY A 90 11.29 -5.27 6.88
N LEU A 91 11.17 -4.62 5.72
CA LEU A 91 12.18 -4.64 4.66
C LEU A 91 13.47 -3.95 5.12
N ASP A 92 13.39 -2.77 5.74
CA ASP A 92 14.54 -2.03 6.26
C ASP A 92 15.32 -2.87 7.28
N ARG A 93 14.63 -3.56 8.20
CA ARG A 93 15.29 -4.47 9.16
C ARG A 93 16.02 -5.62 8.45
N ARG A 94 15.41 -6.23 7.43
CA ARG A 94 16.05 -7.32 6.66
C ARG A 94 17.24 -6.82 5.86
N LEU A 95 17.16 -5.62 5.30
CA LEU A 95 18.26 -4.97 4.59
C LEU A 95 19.41 -4.66 5.54
N GLY A 96 19.16 -4.03 6.69
CA GLY A 96 20.19 -3.77 7.69
C GLY A 96 20.89 -5.03 8.19
N GLN A 97 20.16 -6.14 8.40
CA GLN A 97 20.76 -7.43 8.74
C GLN A 97 21.65 -7.99 7.63
N ARG A 98 21.29 -7.77 6.35
CA ARG A 98 22.13 -8.18 5.22
C ARG A 98 23.38 -7.31 5.12
N GLU A 99 23.25 -6.01 5.32
CA GLU A 99 24.39 -5.08 5.35
C GLU A 99 25.39 -5.46 6.44
N GLU A 100 24.92 -5.71 7.68
CA GLU A 100 25.79 -6.15 8.77
C GLU A 100 26.51 -7.49 8.46
N GLN A 101 25.79 -8.44 7.83
CA GLN A 101 26.40 -9.70 7.40
C GLN A 101 27.44 -9.49 6.30
N LEU A 102 27.21 -8.58 5.36
CA LEU A 102 28.15 -8.25 4.29
C LEU A 102 29.39 -7.56 4.86
N ASP A 103 29.23 -6.59 5.78
CA ASP A 103 30.34 -5.91 6.46
C ASP A 103 31.21 -6.90 7.24
N LYS A 104 30.59 -7.85 7.95
CA LYS A 104 31.31 -8.91 8.65
C LYS A 104 32.10 -9.78 7.69
N ARG A 105 31.51 -10.14 6.54
CA ARG A 105 32.20 -10.93 5.50
C ARG A 105 33.35 -10.15 4.88
N SER A 106 33.16 -8.86 4.58
CA SER A 106 34.21 -7.97 4.07
C SER A 106 35.38 -7.92 5.05
N SER A 107 35.09 -7.64 6.32
CA SER A 107 36.11 -7.60 7.38
C SER A 107 36.87 -8.93 7.52
N GLN A 108 36.22 -10.07 7.29
CA GLN A 108 36.88 -11.38 7.30
C GLN A 108 37.76 -11.59 6.06
N LEU A 109 37.33 -11.11 4.89
CA LEU A 109 38.12 -11.16 3.66
C LEU A 109 39.37 -10.28 3.79
N ASP A 110 39.23 -9.05 4.28
CA ASP A 110 40.36 -8.13 4.47
C ASP A 110 41.42 -8.72 5.40
N ARG A 111 41.00 -9.40 6.48
CA ARG A 111 41.92 -10.13 7.38
C ARG A 111 42.64 -11.27 6.66
N ARG A 112 41.91 -12.07 5.88
CA ARG A 112 42.50 -13.17 5.12
C ARG A 112 43.48 -12.67 4.05
N GLU A 113 43.16 -11.58 3.36
CA GLU A 113 44.09 -10.93 2.43
C GLU A 113 45.34 -10.42 3.15
N GLY A 114 45.19 -9.84 4.34
CA GLY A 114 46.32 -9.44 5.17
C GLY A 114 47.23 -10.61 5.55
N ASP A 115 46.63 -11.73 5.99
CA ASP A 115 47.37 -12.95 6.35
C ASP A 115 48.07 -13.58 5.14
N LEU A 116 47.40 -13.64 3.99
CA LEU A 116 47.98 -14.14 2.74
C LEU A 116 49.15 -13.27 2.26
N ASN A 117 48.99 -11.95 2.30
CA ASN A 117 50.07 -11.01 1.96
C ASN A 117 51.27 -11.16 2.90
N ARG A 118 51.04 -11.43 4.18
CA ARG A 118 52.12 -11.70 5.14
C ARG A 118 52.83 -13.02 4.82
N LEU A 119 52.07 -14.07 4.54
CA LEU A 119 52.61 -15.38 4.18
C LEU A 119 53.45 -15.31 2.90
N ASP A 120 52.98 -14.57 1.89
CA ASP A 120 53.68 -14.37 0.63
C ASP A 120 55.04 -13.67 0.85
N ARG A 121 55.06 -12.59 1.65
CA ARG A 121 56.32 -11.91 2.02
C ARG A 121 57.29 -12.84 2.76
N ASP A 122 56.79 -13.63 3.70
CA ASP A 122 57.62 -14.60 4.43
C ASP A 122 58.18 -15.68 3.49
N GLN A 123 57.39 -16.14 2.52
CA GLN A 123 57.83 -17.11 1.51
C GLN A 123 58.92 -16.53 0.59
N VAL A 124 58.72 -15.29 0.09
CA VAL A 124 59.73 -14.58 -0.71
C VAL A 124 61.04 -14.41 0.07
N ALA A 125 60.97 -14.07 1.36
CA ALA A 125 62.14 -13.95 2.21
C ALA A 125 62.85 -15.30 2.39
N ARG A 126 62.11 -16.39 2.62
CA ARG A 126 62.67 -17.75 2.72
C ARG A 126 63.33 -18.21 1.44
N GLU A 127 62.70 -17.99 0.28
CA GLU A 127 63.29 -18.31 -1.02
C GLU A 127 64.59 -17.56 -1.26
N LYS A 128 64.68 -16.29 -0.83
CA LYS A 128 65.94 -15.53 -0.92
C LYS A 128 67.04 -16.19 -0.09
N VAL A 129 66.74 -16.57 1.16
CA VAL A 129 67.70 -17.26 2.04
C VAL A 129 68.15 -18.60 1.46
N ILE A 130 67.22 -19.37 0.88
CA ILE A 130 67.54 -20.65 0.23
C ILE A 130 68.46 -20.41 -0.97
N ARG A 131 68.13 -19.46 -1.85
CA ARG A 131 68.98 -19.09 -3.00
C ARG A 131 70.39 -18.65 -2.59
N ASP A 132 70.50 -17.89 -1.50
CA ASP A 132 71.81 -17.46 -0.98
C ASP A 132 72.62 -18.66 -0.45
N LYS A 133 71.97 -19.60 0.26
CA LYS A 133 72.61 -20.84 0.72
C LYS A 133 73.04 -21.75 -0.43
N GLU A 134 72.22 -21.90 -1.47
CA GLU A 134 72.54 -22.67 -2.67
C GLU A 134 73.79 -22.10 -3.35
N LYS A 135 73.88 -20.77 -3.51
CA LYS A 135 75.08 -20.11 -4.03
C LYS A 135 76.31 -20.36 -3.16
N MET A 136 76.19 -20.30 -1.83
CA MET A 136 77.29 -20.59 -0.92
C MET A 136 77.77 -22.05 -1.05
N LEU A 137 76.82 -22.99 -1.15
CA LEU A 137 77.11 -24.41 -1.36
C LEU A 137 77.82 -24.65 -2.70
N GLU A 138 77.32 -24.06 -3.79
CA GLU A 138 77.95 -24.15 -5.11
C GLU A 138 79.38 -23.59 -5.11
N ASN A 139 79.60 -22.45 -4.45
CA ASN A 139 80.93 -21.85 -4.31
C ASN A 139 81.85 -22.75 -3.48
N GLY A 140 81.39 -23.27 -2.34
CA GLY A 140 82.16 -24.18 -1.50
C GLY A 140 82.51 -25.49 -2.21
N LEU A 141 81.58 -26.07 -2.96
CA LEU A 141 81.82 -27.23 -3.83
C LEU A 141 82.88 -26.94 -4.89
N ARG A 142 82.86 -25.73 -5.47
CA ARG A 142 83.85 -25.29 -6.46
C ARG A 142 85.23 -25.13 -5.83
N GLU A 143 85.32 -24.54 -4.65
CA GLU A 143 86.55 -24.41 -3.87
C GLU A 143 87.13 -25.77 -3.46
N GLN A 144 86.29 -26.68 -2.94
CA GLN A 144 86.71 -28.05 -2.61
C GLN A 144 87.25 -28.80 -3.82
N ARG A 145 86.57 -28.70 -4.98
CA ARG A 145 87.06 -29.29 -6.24
C ARG A 145 88.44 -28.72 -6.61
N GLN A 146 88.61 -27.41 -6.58
CA GLN A 146 89.92 -26.79 -6.85
C GLN A 146 91.00 -27.24 -5.88
N GLN A 147 90.70 -27.37 -4.58
CA GLN A 147 91.66 -27.85 -3.61
C GLN A 147 92.04 -29.32 -3.84
N LEU A 148 91.05 -30.18 -4.16
CA LEU A 148 91.30 -31.57 -4.52
C LEU A 148 92.20 -31.67 -5.76
N GLU A 149 91.92 -30.91 -6.82
CA GLU A 149 92.75 -30.87 -8.04
C GLU A 149 94.18 -30.41 -7.75
N ARG A 150 94.36 -29.42 -6.85
CA ARG A 150 95.69 -28.98 -6.42
C ARG A 150 96.44 -30.04 -5.60
N LEU A 151 95.75 -30.73 -4.70
CA LEU A 151 96.32 -31.80 -3.87
C LEU A 151 96.67 -33.05 -4.68
N SER A 152 95.83 -33.43 -5.66
CA SER A 152 96.06 -34.59 -6.52
C SER A 152 97.07 -34.32 -7.65
N GLY A 153 97.40 -33.05 -7.93
CA GLY A 153 98.31 -32.66 -9.02
C GLY A 153 97.78 -32.98 -10.42
N ILE A 154 96.51 -33.37 -10.51
CA ILE A 154 95.79 -33.74 -11.74
C ILE A 154 94.40 -33.13 -11.69
N THR A 155 93.91 -32.63 -12.83
CA THR A 155 92.58 -32.03 -12.97
C THR A 155 91.47 -33.09 -12.94
N ALA A 156 90.22 -32.69 -12.67
CA ALA A 156 89.09 -33.62 -12.64
C ALA A 156 88.92 -34.39 -13.98
N GLU A 157 89.20 -33.76 -15.12
CA GLU A 157 89.18 -34.41 -16.44
C GLU A 157 90.33 -35.40 -16.65
N GLU A 158 91.52 -35.11 -16.11
CA GLU A 158 92.67 -36.03 -16.13
C GLU A 158 92.43 -37.26 -15.25
N ALA A 159 91.85 -37.08 -14.06
CA ALA A 159 91.45 -38.17 -13.18
C ALA A 159 90.37 -39.07 -13.82
N LYS A 160 89.42 -38.48 -14.54
CA LYS A 160 88.36 -39.21 -15.26
C LYS A 160 88.93 -40.05 -16.42
N LYS A 161 89.95 -39.54 -17.13
CA LYS A 161 90.68 -40.30 -18.16
C LYS A 161 91.46 -41.49 -17.61
N GLN A 162 92.00 -41.39 -16.39
CA GLN A 162 92.70 -42.51 -15.74
C GLN A 162 91.77 -43.63 -15.28
N LEU A 163 90.52 -43.33 -14.89
CA LEU A 163 89.53 -44.33 -14.45
C LEU A 163 88.82 -45.06 -15.60
N ILE A 164 88.86 -44.51 -16.82
CA ILE A 164 88.24 -45.09 -18.01
C ILE A 164 89.25 -45.95 -18.81
N HIS A 165 90.49 -46.07 -18.33
CA HIS A 165 91.48 -47.01 -18.82
C HIS A 165 91.51 -48.32 -18.04
#